data_AF-A0AAU6Z713-F1
#
_entry.id   AF-A0AAU6Z713-F1
#
_cell.length_a   1.000
_cell.length_b   1.000
_cell.length_c   1.000
_cell.angle_alpha   90.00
_cell.angle_beta   90.00
_cell.angle_gamma   90.00
#
_symmetry.space_group_name_H-M   'P 1'
#
loop_
_entity.id
_entity.type
_entity.pdbx_description
1 polymer ?
#
loop_
_entity_poly.entity_id
_entity_poly.type
_entity_poly.pdbx_seq_one_letter_code
_entity_poly.pdbx_strand_id
1 'polypeptide(L)' 'MEIFMWWLDLDLNTKQWLRDNLGAGELPLSVLQAIAEAGGPHPDTVSSVLTEADWDFIETQSEFVD' A
#
# COMPACT_ATOMS: atom_id res chain seq x y z
N MET A 1 2.42 -10.69 -5.59
CA MET A 1 3.49 -9.82 -6.15
C MET A 1 4.04 -9.04 -4.99
N GLU A 2 5.37 -8.96 -4.87
CA GLU A 2 6.00 -8.36 -3.69
C GLU A 2 5.81 -6.84 -3.66
N ILE A 3 5.50 -6.26 -2.48
CA ILE A 3 5.26 -4.82 -2.32
C ILE A 3 6.37 -3.93 -2.85
N PHE A 4 7.64 -4.31 -2.67
CA PHE A 4 8.76 -3.51 -3.13
C PHE A 4 8.78 -3.28 -4.65
N MET A 5 8.14 -4.14 -5.44
CA MET A 5 8.13 -4.04 -6.91
C MET A 5 7.26 -2.89 -7.42
N TRP A 6 6.16 -2.59 -6.74
CA TRP A 6 5.22 -1.53 -7.13
C TRP A 6 5.25 -0.33 -6.18
N TRP A 7 5.83 -0.49 -4.99
CA TRP A 7 5.98 0.59 -4.02
C TRP A 7 6.75 1.78 -4.61
N LEU A 8 7.77 1.54 -5.43
CA LEU A 8 8.56 2.62 -6.03
C LEU A 8 7.72 3.53 -6.92
N ASP A 9 6.77 2.95 -7.66
CA ASP A 9 5.92 3.64 -8.63
C ASP A 9 4.66 4.26 -8.01
N LEU A 10 4.35 3.92 -6.75
CA LEU A 10 3.23 4.52 -6.02
C LEU A 10 3.46 6.02 -5.77
N ASP A 11 2.43 6.83 -5.95
CA ASP A 11 2.52 8.27 -5.70
C ASP A 11 2.68 8.61 -4.21
N LEU A 12 3.20 9.81 -3.93
CA LEU A 12 3.48 10.24 -2.56
C LEU A 12 2.22 10.34 -1.69
N ASN A 13 1.06 10.71 -2.24
CA ASN A 13 -0.15 10.85 -1.44
C ASN A 13 -0.66 9.48 -1.01
N THR A 14 -0.64 8.50 -1.91
CA THR A 14 -1.02 7.12 -1.58
C THR A 14 -0.05 6.50 -0.58
N LYS A 15 1.27 6.73 -0.75
CA LYS A 15 2.27 6.30 0.23
C LYS A 15 2.00 6.92 1.59
N GLN A 16 1.77 8.22 1.66
CA GLN A 16 1.50 8.91 2.92
C GLN A 16 0.24 8.37 3.60
N TRP A 17 -0.84 8.16 2.84
CA TRP A 17 -2.07 7.58 3.38
C TRP A 17 -1.82 6.19 4.00
N LEU A 18 -1.06 5.32 3.32
CA LEU A 18 -0.72 3.99 3.82
C LEU A 18 0.09 4.04 5.12
N ARG A 19 1.00 5.02 5.26
CA ARG A 19 1.77 5.24 6.49
C ARG A 19 0.91 5.76 7.63
N ASP A 20 -0.01 6.68 7.33
CA ASP A 20 -0.90 7.27 8.34
C ASP A 20 -1.97 6.27 8.82
N ASN A 21 -2.26 5.24 8.02
CA ASN A 21 -3.30 4.23 8.26
C ASN A 21 -2.72 2.81 8.27
N LEU A 22 -1.56 2.63 8.90
CA LEU A 22 -0.92 1.31 9.05
C LEU A 22 -1.90 0.28 9.61
N GLY A 23 -1.97 -0.88 8.95
CA GLY A 23 -2.84 -1.99 9.36
C GLY A 23 -4.34 -1.76 9.11
N ALA A 24 -4.70 -0.81 8.24
CA ALA A 24 -6.10 -0.60 7.87
C ALA A 24 -6.73 -1.88 7.29
N GLY A 25 -7.83 -2.33 7.90
CA GLY A 25 -8.57 -3.51 7.43
C GLY A 25 -9.28 -3.31 6.10
N GLU A 26 -9.54 -2.05 5.72
CA GLU A 26 -10.12 -1.66 4.44
C GLU A 26 -9.37 -0.48 3.84
N LEU A 27 -9.13 -0.55 2.53
CA LEU A 27 -8.46 0.51 1.77
C LEU A 27 -9.51 1.30 0.96
N PRO A 28 -9.43 2.64 0.93
CA PRO A 28 -10.24 3.46 0.05
C PRO A 28 -10.05 3.05 -1.41
N LEU A 29 -11.10 3.20 -2.22
CA LEU A 29 -11.06 2.87 -3.65
C LEU A 29 -9.93 3.61 -4.39
N SER A 30 -9.63 4.86 -4.02
CA SER A 30 -8.52 5.62 -4.60
C SER A 30 -7.15 4.99 -4.34
N VAL A 31 -6.94 4.46 -3.13
CA VAL A 31 -5.69 3.79 -2.73
C VAL A 31 -5.58 2.45 -3.46
N LEU A 32 -6.68 1.71 -3.55
CA LEU A 32 -6.75 0.46 -4.30
C LEU A 32 -6.44 0.65 -5.79
N GLN A 33 -6.98 1.71 -6.40
CA GLN A 33 -6.70 2.05 -7.80
C GLN A 33 -5.23 2.42 -8.00
N ALA A 34 -4.66 3.27 -7.14
CA ALA A 34 -3.25 3.64 -7.23
C ALA A 34 -2.31 2.44 -7.08
N ILE A 35 -2.61 1.50 -6.17
CA ILE A 35 -1.87 0.24 -6.02
C ILE A 35 -1.95 -0.57 -7.32
N ALA A 36 -3.14 -0.73 -7.90
CA ALA A 36 -3.32 -1.47 -9.14
C ALA A 36 -2.59 -0.81 -10.33
N GLU A 37 -2.64 0.52 -10.44
CA GLU A 37 -1.95 1.29 -11.49
C GLU A 37 -0.42 1.19 -11.39
N ALA A 38 0.11 1.10 -10.17
CA ALA A 38 1.53 0.86 -9.91
C ALA A 38 1.96 -0.61 -10.19
N GLY A 39 1.04 -1.47 -10.62
CA GLY A 39 1.28 -2.89 -10.86
C GLY A 39 1.10 -3.79 -9.64
N GLY A 40 0.57 -3.24 -8.54
CA GLY A 40 0.21 -3.98 -7.35
C GLY A 40 -1.09 -4.80 -7.49
N PRO A 41 -1.52 -5.45 -6.40
CA PRO A 41 -2.70 -6.30 -6.40
C PRO A 41 -4.01 -5.54 -6.71
N HIS A 42 -4.84 -6.11 -7.59
CA HIS A 42 -6.12 -5.51 -8.01
C HIS A 42 -7.26 -5.88 -7.02
N PRO A 43 -8.18 -4.96 -6.72
CA PRO A 43 -9.28 -5.14 -5.75
C PRO A 43 -10.42 -6.09 -6.18
N ASP A 44 -10.19 -7.03 -7.10
CA ASP A 44 -11.25 -7.99 -7.50
C ASP A 44 -11.71 -8.88 -6.32
N THR A 45 -10.99 -8.85 -5.20
CA THR A 45 -11.41 -9.39 -3.91
C THR A 45 -11.43 -8.29 -2.85
N VAL A 46 -12.63 -8.01 -2.33
CA VAL A 46 -12.98 -6.86 -1.47
C VAL A 46 -12.32 -6.90 -0.07
N SER A 47 -11.61 -7.95 0.30
CA SER A 47 -10.92 -8.03 1.60
C SER A 47 -9.40 -8.02 1.44
N SER A 48 -8.75 -7.04 2.06
CA SER A 48 -7.32 -7.04 2.38
C SER A 48 -6.39 -7.27 1.19
N VAL A 49 -6.21 -6.23 0.38
CA VAL A 49 -5.24 -6.23 -0.74
C VAL A 49 -3.79 -6.31 -0.25
N LEU A 50 -3.51 -5.86 0.98
CA LEU A 50 -2.22 -5.92 1.62
C LEU A 50 -2.20 -6.98 2.72
N THR A 51 -1.12 -7.74 2.78
CA THR A 51 -0.84 -8.74 3.82
C THR A 51 -0.14 -8.10 5.02
N GLU A 52 0.00 -8.83 6.13
CA GLU A 52 0.81 -8.37 7.28
C GLU A 52 2.24 -8.01 6.88
N ALA A 53 2.87 -8.82 6.01
CA ALA A 53 4.22 -8.54 5.51
C ALA A 53 4.31 -7.26 4.67
N ASP A 54 3.24 -6.91 3.95
CA ASP A 54 3.19 -5.65 3.20
C ASP A 54 3.09 -4.46 4.16
N TRP A 55 2.33 -4.59 5.25
CA TRP A 55 2.25 -3.58 6.29
C TRP A 55 3.57 -3.39 7.03
N ASP A 56 4.26 -4.49 7.38
CA ASP A 56 5.59 -4.44 7.98
C ASP A 56 6.58 -3.68 7.07
N PHE A 57 6.54 -3.94 5.76
CA PHE A 57 7.36 -3.21 4.81
C PHE A 57 7.04 -1.70 4.84
N ILE A 58 5.76 -1.32 4.79
CA ILE A 58 5.34 0.10 4.82
C ILE A 58 5.79 0.78 6.12
N GLU A 59 5.69 0.08 7.25
CA GLU A 59 6.16 0.57 8.56
C GLU A 59 7.66 0.86 8.52
N THR A 60 8.49 -0.09 8.05
CA THR A 60 9.94 0.16 7.91
C THR A 60 10.23 1.35 7.00
N GLN A 61 9.49 1.52 5.89
CA GLN A 61 9.65 2.65 4.98
C GLN A 61 9.14 3.99 5.55
N SER A 62 8.49 4.00 6.71
CA SER A 62 8.06 5.19 7.42
C SER A 62 9.14 5.70 8.38
N GLU A 63 9.88 4.78 9.02
CA GLU A 63 10.98 5.10 9.93
C GLU A 63 12.15 5.84 9.25
N PHE A 64 12.26 5.80 7.91
CA PHE A 64 13.30 6.49 7.15
C PHE A 64 12.89 7.87 6.58
N VAL A 65 11.67 8.36 6.85
CA VAL A 65 11.11 9.58 6.22
C VAL A 65 11.00 10.77 7.18
N ASP A 66 11.63 10.70 8.35
CA ASP A 66 11.76 11.83 9.30
C ASP A 66 12.79 12.89 8.84
#